data_AF-A0A2P2C472-F1
#
_entry.id   AF-A0A2P2C472-F1
#
_cell.length_a   1.000
_cell.length_b   1.000
_cell.length_c   1.000
_cell.angle_alpha   90.00
_cell.angle_beta   90.00
_cell.angle_gamma   90.00
#
_symmetry.space_group_name_H-M   'P 1'
#
loop_
_entity.id
_entity.type
_entity.pdbx_description
1 polymer ?
#
loop_
_entity_poly.entity_id
_entity_poly.type
_entity_poly.pdbx_seq_one_letter_code
_entity_poly.pdbx_strand_id
1 'polypeptide(L)'
;MITYRIAEAAEILAVSDDTVRRWVDAGRLPSRTAADGRATVTGPDLAELAEHLAETAETVERDRTHARSVSARNRMSGIVTRVKRDPVMAQVEMICGPYRVVSLMSSDAADELGLEPGVRAIASVKSTNVVVEVPR
;
A
#
# COMPACT_ATOMS: atom_id res chain seq x y z
N MET A 1 12.88 -11.09 -2.84
CA MET A 1 12.39 -9.72 -3.06
C MET A 1 11.11 -9.81 -3.88
N ILE A 2 10.04 -9.14 -3.46
CA ILE A 2 8.75 -9.16 -4.18
C ILE A 2 8.85 -8.25 -5.40
N THR A 3 8.24 -8.66 -6.52
CA THR A 3 8.18 -7.91 -7.78
C THR A 3 6.76 -7.89 -8.31
N TYR A 4 6.32 -6.73 -8.80
CA TYR A 4 4.99 -6.50 -9.37
C TYR A 4 5.10 -6.20 -10.87
N ARG A 5 4.16 -6.69 -11.67
CA ARG A 5 3.96 -6.27 -13.07
C ARG A 5 3.37 -4.86 -13.09
N ILE A 6 3.54 -4.14 -14.21
CA ILE A 6 3.03 -2.77 -14.40
C ILE A 6 1.55 -2.61 -13.96
N ALA A 7 0.67 -3.51 -14.36
CA ALA A 7 -0.76 -3.47 -13.98
C ALA A 7 -0.99 -3.70 -12.47
N GLU A 8 -0.20 -4.57 -11.83
CA GLU A 8 -0.30 -4.84 -10.39
C GLU A 8 0.22 -3.64 -9.58
N ALA A 9 1.27 -2.98 -10.06
CA ALA A 9 1.75 -1.71 -9.51
C ALA A 9 0.72 -0.59 -9.69
N ALA A 10 0.05 -0.52 -10.85
CA ALA A 10 -1.02 0.45 -11.12
C ALA A 10 -2.22 0.25 -10.18
N GLU A 11 -2.68 -0.99 -9.96
CA GLU A 11 -3.70 -1.33 -8.95
C GLU A 11 -3.29 -0.91 -7.53
N ILE A 12 -2.01 -1.10 -7.16
CA ILE A 12 -1.51 -0.79 -5.80
C ILE A 12 -1.47 0.73 -5.56
N LEU A 13 -1.01 1.50 -6.55
CA LEU A 13 -0.93 2.95 -6.49
C LEU A 13 -2.25 3.67 -6.82
N ALA A 14 -3.30 2.93 -7.19
CA ALA A 14 -4.59 3.44 -7.64
C ALA A 14 -4.49 4.40 -8.87
N VAL A 15 -3.59 4.11 -9.81
CA VAL A 15 -3.41 4.85 -11.07
C VAL A 15 -3.58 3.94 -12.29
N SER A 16 -3.45 4.48 -13.51
CA SER A 16 -3.47 3.69 -14.74
C SER A 16 -2.11 3.05 -15.07
N ASP A 17 -2.13 1.93 -15.80
CA ASP A 17 -0.94 1.32 -16.42
C ASP A 17 -0.07 2.33 -17.18
N ASP A 18 -0.69 3.27 -17.89
CA ASP A 18 0.02 4.31 -18.65
C ASP A 18 0.81 5.26 -17.73
N THR A 19 0.21 5.68 -16.61
CA THR A 19 0.88 6.50 -15.60
C THR A 19 2.11 5.78 -15.04
N VAL A 20 2.00 4.48 -14.73
CA VAL A 20 3.14 3.68 -14.23
C VAL A 20 4.23 3.53 -15.31
N ARG A 21 3.87 3.26 -16.57
CA ARG A 21 4.83 3.22 -17.69
C ARG A 21 5.56 4.55 -17.84
N ARG A 22 4.84 5.66 -17.88
CA ARG A 22 5.43 7.01 -17.99
C ARG A 22 6.34 7.37 -16.82
N TRP A 23 6.10 6.82 -15.62
CA TRP A 23 7.03 6.97 -14.49
C TRP A 23 8.27 6.08 -14.61
N VAL A 24 8.15 4.88 -15.18
CA VAL A 24 9.31 4.04 -15.54
C VAL A 24 10.16 4.71 -16.63
N ASP A 25 9.53 5.17 -17.71
CA ASP A 25 10.18 5.83 -18.85
C ASP A 25 10.87 7.15 -18.44
N ALA A 26 10.29 7.86 -17.45
CA ALA A 26 10.88 9.06 -16.85
C ALA A 26 11.88 8.78 -15.71
N GLY A 27 12.22 7.51 -15.44
CA GLY A 27 13.17 7.13 -14.38
C GLY A 27 12.68 7.35 -12.94
N ARG A 28 11.41 7.72 -12.73
CA ARG A 28 10.78 7.90 -11.40
C ARG A 28 10.44 6.57 -10.71
N LEU A 29 10.39 5.47 -11.45
CA LEU A 29 10.17 4.13 -10.92
C LEU A 29 11.15 3.15 -11.57
N PRO A 30 12.16 2.63 -10.84
CA PRO A 30 13.03 1.57 -11.34
C PRO A 30 12.23 0.36 -11.82
N SER A 31 12.52 -0.12 -13.03
CA SER A 31 11.96 -1.37 -13.56
C SER A 31 13.05 -2.35 -13.96
N ARG A 32 12.66 -3.63 -14.02
CA ARG A 32 13.50 -4.78 -14.34
C ARG A 32 12.73 -5.69 -15.30
N THR A 33 13.40 -6.17 -16.34
CA THR A 33 12.85 -7.20 -17.22
C THR A 33 12.84 -8.54 -16.48
N ALA A 34 11.66 -9.12 -16.29
CA ALA A 34 11.51 -10.47 -15.74
C ALA A 34 11.89 -11.53 -16.79
N ALA A 35 12.04 -12.79 -16.35
CA ALA A 35 12.46 -13.91 -17.20
C ALA A 35 11.48 -14.24 -18.36
N ASP A 36 10.26 -13.70 -18.33
CA ASP A 36 9.24 -13.79 -19.38
C ASP A 36 9.27 -12.59 -20.37
N GLY A 37 10.26 -11.70 -20.25
CA GLY A 37 10.41 -10.49 -21.06
C GLY A 37 9.55 -9.30 -20.61
N ARG A 38 8.75 -9.41 -19.55
CA ARG A 38 7.85 -8.33 -19.10
C ARG A 38 8.55 -7.35 -18.16
N ALA A 39 8.17 -6.07 -18.23
CA ALA A 39 8.58 -5.07 -17.27
C ALA A 39 7.92 -5.33 -15.90
N THR A 40 8.76 -5.35 -14.86
CA THR A 40 8.36 -5.50 -13.45
C THR A 40 9.08 -4.46 -12.58
N VAL A 41 8.51 -4.12 -11.43
CA VAL A 41 9.06 -3.17 -10.44
C VAL A 41 9.20 -3.90 -9.10
N THR A 42 10.17 -3.55 -8.25
CA THR A 42 10.28 -4.22 -6.93
C THR A 42 9.33 -3.60 -5.91
N GLY A 43 8.93 -4.38 -4.91
CA GLY A 43 8.06 -3.91 -3.81
C GLY A 43 8.61 -2.66 -3.10
N PRO A 44 9.91 -2.62 -2.71
CA PRO A 44 10.52 -1.44 -2.12
C PRO A 44 10.52 -0.20 -3.04
N ASP A 45 10.92 -0.34 -4.32
CA ASP A 45 10.89 0.78 -5.29
C ASP A 45 9.46 1.36 -5.41
N LEU A 46 8.45 0.49 -5.35
CA LEU A 46 7.03 0.84 -5.43
C LEU A 46 6.51 1.52 -4.16
N ALA A 47 7.04 1.15 -2.98
CA ALA A 47 6.67 1.74 -1.69
C ALA A 47 7.27 3.14 -1.49
N GLU A 48 8.53 3.34 -1.89
CA GLU A 48 9.20 4.65 -1.88
C GLU A 48 8.46 5.65 -2.77
N LEU A 49 8.06 5.23 -3.98
CA LEU A 49 7.23 6.06 -4.85
C LEU A 49 5.82 6.29 -4.27
N ALA A 50 5.21 5.31 -3.60
CA ALA A 50 3.90 5.48 -2.97
C ALA A 50 3.91 6.53 -1.84
N GLU A 51 4.98 6.57 -1.04
CA GLU A 51 5.17 7.56 0.02
C GLU A 51 5.31 8.97 -0.56
N HIS A 52 6.19 9.18 -1.53
CA HIS A 52 6.35 10.47 -2.22
C HIS A 52 5.09 10.92 -2.99
N LEU A 53 4.31 9.99 -3.54
CA LEU A 53 3.02 10.33 -4.15
C LEU A 53 2.03 10.80 -3.08
N ALA A 54 1.93 10.14 -1.93
CA ALA A 54 1.07 10.56 -0.83
C ALA A 54 1.46 11.93 -0.26
N GLU A 55 2.76 12.24 -0.14
CA GLU A 55 3.27 13.57 0.22
C GLU A 55 2.86 14.67 -0.78
N THR A 56 2.61 14.31 -2.04
CA THR A 56 2.27 15.26 -3.12
C THR A 56 0.75 15.32 -3.42
N ALA A 57 -0.05 14.39 -2.88
CA ALA A 57 -1.41 14.10 -3.34
C ALA A 57 -2.51 14.42 -2.31
N GLU A 58 -2.50 15.59 -1.68
CA GLU A 58 -3.58 16.08 -0.80
C GLU A 58 -4.92 16.37 -1.53
N THR A 59 -5.21 15.76 -2.70
CA THR A 59 -6.48 15.97 -3.43
C THR A 59 -6.87 14.76 -4.30
N VAL A 60 -8.19 14.43 -4.29
CA VAL A 60 -8.93 13.49 -5.17
C VAL A 60 -8.96 11.98 -4.82
N GLU A 61 -9.89 11.63 -3.92
CA GLU A 61 -10.93 10.56 -4.00
C GLU A 61 -10.65 9.05 -4.31
N ARG A 62 -11.70 8.25 -4.05
CA ARG A 62 -11.78 6.76 -3.98
C ARG A 62 -12.22 6.14 -5.33
N ASP A 63 -12.42 4.83 -5.57
CA ASP A 63 -12.80 3.64 -4.79
C ASP A 63 -12.65 2.40 -5.77
N ARG A 64 -12.41 1.09 -5.50
CA ARG A 64 -12.61 0.10 -4.40
C ARG A 64 -11.66 -1.11 -4.58
N THR A 65 -11.48 -1.98 -3.57
CA THR A 65 -11.01 -3.38 -3.76
C THR A 65 -11.77 -4.40 -2.90
N HIS A 66 -12.26 -5.48 -3.50
CA HIS A 66 -12.90 -6.60 -2.80
C HIS A 66 -11.89 -7.68 -2.39
N ALA A 67 -12.03 -8.19 -1.17
CA ALA A 67 -11.49 -9.49 -0.77
C ALA A 67 -12.47 -10.19 0.19
N ARG A 68 -12.24 -11.48 0.46
CA ARG A 68 -13.25 -12.38 1.07
C ARG A 68 -13.65 -11.98 2.50
N SER A 69 -14.83 -12.47 2.89
CA SER A 69 -15.65 -11.98 4.01
C SER A 69 -14.95 -11.82 5.36
N VAL A 70 -14.84 -10.57 5.80
CA VAL A 70 -14.69 -10.15 7.20
C VAL A 70 -15.76 -9.07 7.45
N SER A 71 -16.32 -8.97 8.66
CA SER A 71 -17.44 -8.07 8.97
C SER A 71 -17.09 -6.57 9.03
N ALA A 72 -15.82 -6.22 8.81
CA ALA A 72 -15.37 -4.85 8.63
C ALA A 72 -15.78 -4.32 7.24
N ARG A 73 -16.65 -3.31 7.19
CA ARG A 73 -17.05 -2.65 5.92
C ARG A 73 -15.99 -1.66 5.43
N ASN A 74 -15.15 -1.14 6.32
CA ASN A 74 -14.12 -0.16 6.00
C ASN A 74 -12.82 -0.90 5.68
N ARG A 75 -12.63 -1.30 4.42
CA ARG A 75 -11.45 -2.04 3.95
C ARG A 75 -10.71 -1.21 2.90
N MET A 76 -9.41 -1.05 3.09
CA MET A 76 -8.56 -0.18 2.29
C MET A 76 -7.33 -0.99 1.86
N SER A 77 -7.21 -1.34 0.58
CA SER A 77 -5.97 -1.94 0.06
C SER A 77 -4.88 -0.90 -0.03
N GLY A 78 -3.65 -1.30 0.27
CA GLY A 78 -2.48 -0.44 0.17
C GLY A 78 -1.19 -1.21 0.12
N ILE A 79 -0.09 -0.48 0.16
CA ILE A 79 1.26 -1.02 0.31
C ILE A 79 1.78 -0.61 1.69
N VAL A 80 2.44 -1.54 2.38
CA VAL A 80 3.21 -1.24 3.61
C VAL A 80 4.41 -0.41 3.20
N THR A 81 4.58 0.78 3.77
CA THR A 81 5.79 1.62 3.58
C THR A 81 6.79 1.42 4.71
N ARG A 82 6.30 1.16 5.93
CA ARG A 82 7.17 1.01 7.11
C ARG A 82 6.60 0.04 8.13
N VAL A 83 7.48 -0.73 8.77
CA VAL A 83 7.15 -1.50 9.97
C VAL A 83 8.21 -1.26 11.04
N LYS A 84 7.79 -0.80 12.20
CA LYS A 84 8.62 -0.65 13.41
C LYS A 84 8.15 -1.68 14.43
N ARG A 85 9.05 -2.57 14.85
CA ARG A 85 8.79 -3.63 15.84
C ARG A 85 9.46 -3.31 17.17
N ASP A 86 8.82 -3.71 18.26
CA ASP A 86 9.43 -3.94 19.57
C ASP A 86 9.14 -5.40 20.02
N PRO A 87 9.58 -5.87 21.21
CA PRO A 87 9.38 -7.26 21.63
C PRO A 87 7.92 -7.71 21.83
N VAL A 88 6.94 -6.80 21.77
CA VAL A 88 5.51 -7.11 21.97
C VAL A 88 4.65 -6.53 20.86
N MET A 89 4.92 -5.30 20.42
CA MET A 89 4.08 -4.54 19.49
C MET A 89 4.81 -4.14 18.20
N ALA A 90 4.07 -4.21 17.10
CA ALA A 90 4.44 -3.66 15.80
C ALA A 90 3.55 -2.48 15.44
N GLN A 91 4.20 -1.38 15.02
CA GLN A 91 3.60 -0.27 14.31
C GLN A 91 3.81 -0.50 12.81
N VAL A 92 2.71 -0.69 12.08
CA VAL A 92 2.68 -0.89 10.62
C VAL A 92 2.11 0.38 9.99
N GLU A 93 2.85 0.98 9.07
CA GLU A 93 2.40 2.12 8.27
C GLU A 93 2.14 1.68 6.82
N MET A 94 1.01 2.11 6.27
CA MET A 94 0.56 1.80 4.91
C MET A 94 0.11 3.05 4.16
N ILE A 95 0.34 3.08 2.85
CA ILE A 95 -0.33 4.01 1.93
C ILE A 95 -1.46 3.26 1.21
N CYS A 96 -2.68 3.74 1.37
CA CYS A 96 -3.92 3.13 0.88
C CYS A 96 -4.65 4.11 -0.06
N GLY A 97 -4.17 4.22 -1.31
CA GLY A 97 -4.54 5.33 -2.18
C GLY A 97 -4.04 6.66 -1.57
N PRO A 98 -4.85 7.73 -1.49
CA PRO A 98 -4.42 9.01 -0.92
C PRO A 98 -4.30 9.01 0.62
N TYR A 99 -4.61 7.89 1.31
CA TYR A 99 -4.66 7.84 2.77
C TYR A 99 -3.47 7.08 3.37
N ARG A 100 -2.68 7.76 4.22
CA ARG A 100 -1.73 7.09 5.12
C ARG A 100 -2.50 6.49 6.31
N VAL A 101 -2.32 5.19 6.53
CA VAL A 101 -2.98 4.42 7.58
C VAL A 101 -1.92 3.82 8.49
N VAL A 102 -2.04 4.03 9.80
CA VAL A 102 -1.16 3.45 10.81
C VAL A 102 -1.94 2.43 11.63
N SER A 103 -1.38 1.23 11.77
CA SER A 103 -1.94 0.13 12.57
C SER A 103 -0.98 -0.22 13.71
N LEU A 104 -1.55 -0.60 14.86
CA LEU A 104 -0.83 -1.20 15.99
C LEU A 104 -1.36 -2.62 16.18
N MET A 105 -0.46 -3.60 16.18
CA MET A 105 -0.74 -5.03 16.38
C MET A 105 0.41 -5.66 17.16
N SER A 106 0.31 -6.94 17.54
CA SER A 106 1.47 -7.63 18.14
C SER A 106 2.57 -7.86 17.10
N SER A 107 3.83 -7.93 17.55
CA SER A 107 4.96 -8.24 16.66
C SER A 107 4.81 -9.62 16.02
N ASP A 108 4.40 -10.63 16.79
CA ASP A 108 4.10 -11.98 16.29
C ASP A 108 3.11 -11.97 15.11
N ALA A 109 2.07 -11.14 15.17
CA ALA A 109 1.06 -11.04 14.10
C ALA A 109 1.60 -10.30 12.87
N ALA A 110 2.48 -9.31 13.04
CA ALA A 110 3.17 -8.67 11.92
C ALA A 110 4.17 -9.60 11.24
N ASP A 111 4.75 -10.55 11.97
CA ASP A 111 5.70 -11.54 11.46
C ASP A 111 4.99 -12.75 10.82
N GLU A 112 3.90 -13.25 11.40
CA GLU A 112 3.02 -14.27 10.78
C GLU A 112 2.44 -13.79 9.44
N LEU A 113 2.07 -12.51 9.36
CA LEU A 113 1.60 -11.86 8.13
C LEU A 113 2.73 -11.44 7.17
N GLY A 114 4.00 -11.61 7.56
CA GLY A 114 5.17 -11.24 6.74
C GLY A 114 5.22 -9.76 6.36
N LEU A 115 4.84 -8.85 7.27
CA LEU A 115 4.72 -7.42 6.97
C LEU A 115 6.09 -6.73 6.92
N GLU A 116 6.44 -6.25 5.73
CA GLU A 116 7.67 -5.52 5.42
C GLU A 116 7.37 -4.39 4.40
N PRO A 117 8.22 -3.35 4.31
CA PRO A 117 8.13 -2.35 3.25
C PRO A 117 8.04 -2.97 1.85
N GLY A 118 7.04 -2.57 1.08
CA GLY A 118 6.75 -3.13 -0.25
C GLY A 118 5.68 -4.22 -0.29
N VAL A 119 5.15 -4.68 0.85
CA VAL A 119 4.10 -5.72 0.91
C VAL A 119 2.72 -5.11 0.65
N ARG A 120 2.00 -5.61 -0.38
CA ARG A 120 0.58 -5.30 -0.61
C ARG A 120 -0.27 -5.94 0.49
N ALA A 121 -0.99 -5.12 1.26
CA ALA A 121 -1.85 -5.54 2.37
C ALA A 121 -3.23 -4.85 2.32
N ILE A 122 -4.13 -5.19 3.24
CA ILE A 122 -5.45 -4.55 3.35
C ILE A 122 -5.69 -4.12 4.79
N ALA A 123 -5.66 -2.81 5.04
CA ALA A 123 -6.10 -2.25 6.30
C ALA A 123 -7.63 -2.40 6.44
N SER A 124 -8.10 -2.85 7.61
CA SER A 124 -9.48 -3.30 7.80
C SER A 124 -10.03 -2.83 9.14
N VAL A 125 -10.85 -1.78 9.13
CA VAL A 125 -11.39 -1.15 10.34
C VAL A 125 -12.83 -1.62 10.59
N LYS A 126 -13.09 -2.14 11.79
CA LYS A 126 -14.44 -2.49 12.23
C LYS A 126 -15.26 -1.21 12.39
N SER A 127 -16.46 -1.15 11.80
CA SER A 127 -17.28 0.08 11.77
C SER A 127 -17.71 0.60 13.16
N THR A 128 -17.64 -0.23 14.21
CA THR A 128 -17.89 0.18 15.61
C THR A 128 -16.72 0.89 16.28
N ASN A 129 -15.57 1.01 15.60
CA ASN A 129 -14.32 1.56 16.13
C ASN A 129 -13.93 2.87 15.43
N VAL A 130 -14.88 3.50 14.72
CA VAL A 130 -14.72 4.81 14.10
C VAL A 130 -15.35 5.85 15.02
N VAL A 131 -14.57 6.87 15.41
CA VAL A 131 -15.08 8.08 16.07
C VAL A 131 -15.47 9.09 14.99
N VAL A 132 -16.55 9.83 15.20
CA VAL A 132 -17.03 10.88 14.29
C VAL A 132 -17.23 12.16 15.10
N GLU A 133 -16.61 13.24 14.65
CA GLU A 133 -16.71 14.56 15.27
C GLU A 133 -17.14 15.59 14.22
N VAL A 134 -17.77 16.68 14.66
CA VAL A 134 -18.12 17.82 13.81
C VAL A 134 -17.09 18.92 14.06
N PRO A 135 -16.40 19.45 13.03
CA PRO A 135 -15.44 20.54 13.21
C PRO A 135 -16.13 21.82 13.71
N ARG A 136 -15.35 22.69 14.37
CA ARG A 136 -15.74 24.03 14.81
C ARG A 136 -15.09 25.09 13.94
#